data_AF-A0A0M0EFK4-F1
#
_entry.id   AF-A0A0M0EFK4-F1
#
_cell.length_a   1.000
_cell.length_b   1.000
_cell.length_c   1.000
_cell.angle_alpha   90.00
_cell.angle_beta   90.00
_cell.angle_gamma   90.00
#
_symmetry.space_group_name_H-M   'P 1'
#
loop_
_entity.id
_entity.type
_entity.pdbx_description
1 polymer ?
#
loop_
_entity_poly.entity_id
_entity_poly.type
_entity_poly.pdbx_seq_one_letter_code
_entity_poly.pdbx_strand_id
1 'polypeptide(L)'
;MRKGPLHDLIADELQAKIKTLHSSIWERRADWPQVLDWLDQFEEHDDPDIDEQLQVLRLLSNFMYFGVNEIRALLRSLFRDTFRPQIAKEVRSKLHPSTTLTTVASMVASELLHTRFVSLGNPSESSALLLYYFRQENTLPKNLFIHGSDIFDLSTAGSIGGLKVQNADITRYVFIDDLCGSGQQGKEYSDRVVKPLKIISPKVKAYYYPVFGLSDGIEHLRKHSAFDEVYPVVELDSTFRAFATDSRLYVEPSIAPLRLPTEATCRRYGRKLVPAHPLGWDDGQLYIGFAHNTPDNSLPIFWSDHTGPQTWRPIFRRYPKVSW
;
A
#
# COMPACT_ATOMS: atom_id res chain seq x y z
N MET A 1 -30.94 -29.34 -0.64
CA MET A 1 -30.87 -30.16 -1.88
C MET A 1 -29.38 -30.36 -2.18
N ARG A 2 -28.96 -31.51 -2.76
CA ARG A 2 -27.54 -31.67 -3.12
C ARG A 2 -27.25 -30.75 -4.31
N LYS A 3 -26.19 -29.97 -4.20
CA LYS A 3 -25.71 -29.08 -5.27
C LYS A 3 -25.34 -29.89 -6.52
N GLY A 4 -25.31 -29.23 -7.66
CA GLY A 4 -24.93 -29.86 -8.92
C GLY A 4 -23.44 -30.26 -8.96
N PRO A 5 -23.04 -31.30 -9.72
CA PRO A 5 -21.65 -31.78 -9.76
C PRO A 5 -20.63 -30.72 -10.17
N LEU A 6 -21.02 -29.77 -11.03
CA LEU A 6 -20.16 -28.66 -11.47
C LEU A 6 -19.91 -27.65 -10.35
N HIS A 7 -20.92 -27.39 -9.53
CA HIS A 7 -20.82 -26.46 -8.40
C HIS A 7 -19.81 -26.98 -7.39
N ASP A 8 -20.00 -28.24 -6.95
CA ASP A 8 -19.12 -28.89 -5.97
C ASP A 8 -17.66 -28.91 -6.47
N LEU A 9 -17.44 -29.18 -7.77
CA LEU A 9 -16.10 -29.17 -8.36
C LEU A 9 -15.42 -27.78 -8.25
N ILE A 10 -16.14 -26.71 -8.56
CA ILE A 10 -15.62 -25.34 -8.47
C ILE A 10 -15.32 -24.98 -7.02
N ALA A 11 -16.24 -25.31 -6.11
CA ALA A 11 -16.08 -25.03 -4.68
C ALA A 11 -14.85 -25.75 -4.10
N ASP A 12 -14.67 -27.02 -4.43
CA ASP A 12 -13.53 -27.84 -3.97
C ASP A 12 -12.19 -27.29 -4.48
N GLU A 13 -12.12 -26.87 -5.75
CA GLU A 13 -10.92 -26.25 -6.33
C GLU A 13 -10.54 -24.95 -5.60
N LEU A 14 -11.53 -24.06 -5.40
CA LEU A 14 -11.32 -22.79 -4.71
C LEU A 14 -10.93 -23.00 -3.24
N GLN A 15 -11.57 -23.96 -2.56
CA GLN A 15 -11.23 -24.34 -1.20
C GLN A 15 -9.79 -24.87 -1.09
N ALA A 16 -9.37 -25.73 -2.00
CA ALA A 16 -8.01 -26.28 -2.01
C ALA A 16 -6.96 -25.17 -2.19
N LYS A 17 -7.22 -24.22 -3.10
CA LYS A 17 -6.37 -23.04 -3.31
C LYS A 17 -6.30 -22.17 -2.05
N ILE A 18 -7.44 -21.88 -1.42
CA ILE A 18 -7.52 -21.07 -0.19
C ILE A 18 -6.78 -21.75 0.97
N LYS A 19 -6.93 -23.06 1.18
CA LYS A 19 -6.18 -23.80 2.23
C LYS A 19 -4.66 -23.75 2.00
N THR A 20 -4.24 -23.79 0.75
CA THR A 20 -2.83 -23.62 0.38
C THR A 20 -2.35 -22.21 0.72
N LEU A 21 -3.10 -21.16 0.36
CA LEU A 21 -2.77 -19.77 0.67
C LEU A 21 -2.74 -19.49 2.18
N HIS A 22 -3.74 -19.99 2.92
CA HIS A 22 -3.81 -19.95 4.38
C HIS A 22 -2.52 -20.46 5.05
N SER A 23 -2.09 -21.66 4.64
CA SER A 23 -0.97 -22.36 5.28
C SER A 23 0.41 -21.85 4.86
N SER A 24 0.49 -21.11 3.75
CA SER A 24 1.75 -20.62 3.17
C SER A 24 1.94 -19.10 3.32
N ILE A 25 1.15 -18.30 2.60
CA ILE A 25 1.37 -16.86 2.41
C ILE A 25 0.57 -16.04 3.43
N TRP A 26 -0.64 -16.48 3.79
CA TRP A 26 -1.58 -15.68 4.59
C TRP A 26 -1.33 -15.73 6.11
N GLU A 27 -0.16 -16.19 6.56
CA GLU A 27 0.21 -16.28 7.98
C GLU A 27 -0.86 -16.97 8.85
N ARG A 28 -1.59 -17.94 8.28
CA ARG A 28 -2.71 -18.65 8.93
C ARG A 28 -3.89 -17.76 9.37
N ARG A 29 -4.18 -16.67 8.65
CA ARG A 29 -5.22 -15.69 9.01
C ARG A 29 -6.63 -15.91 8.45
N ALA A 30 -6.81 -16.92 7.61
CA ALA A 30 -8.10 -17.26 7.00
C ALA A 30 -8.28 -18.78 6.98
N ASP A 31 -8.49 -19.40 8.14
CA ASP A 31 -8.72 -20.85 8.20
C ASP A 31 -10.08 -21.21 7.61
N TRP A 32 -10.29 -22.48 7.26
CA TRP A 32 -11.51 -22.86 6.57
C TRP A 32 -12.80 -22.60 7.38
N PRO A 33 -12.85 -22.88 8.69
CA PRO A 33 -14.00 -22.48 9.52
C PRO A 33 -14.31 -20.98 9.44
N GLN A 34 -13.30 -20.12 9.55
CA GLN A 34 -13.48 -18.67 9.43
C GLN A 34 -13.94 -18.25 8.03
N VAL A 35 -13.47 -18.94 6.98
CA VAL A 35 -13.96 -18.72 5.61
C VAL A 35 -15.44 -19.09 5.51
N LEU A 36 -15.88 -20.21 6.08
CA LEU A 36 -17.30 -20.59 6.10
C LEU A 36 -18.14 -19.54 6.85
N ASP A 37 -17.68 -19.07 8.01
CA ASP A 37 -18.35 -18.02 8.78
C ASP A 37 -18.49 -16.70 7.99
N TRP A 38 -17.49 -16.39 7.15
CA TRP A 38 -17.51 -15.26 6.24
C TRP A 38 -18.48 -15.47 5.07
N LEU A 39 -18.50 -16.67 4.47
CA LEU A 39 -19.36 -17.03 3.34
C LEU A 39 -20.84 -17.07 3.67
N ASP A 40 -21.19 -17.45 4.90
CA ASP A 40 -22.58 -17.49 5.41
C ASP A 40 -23.29 -16.12 5.36
N GLN A 41 -22.55 -15.04 5.07
CA GLN A 41 -23.07 -13.70 4.89
C GLN A 41 -23.51 -13.39 3.45
N PHE A 42 -23.30 -14.31 2.49
CA PHE A 42 -23.63 -14.16 1.08
C PHE A 42 -24.72 -15.14 0.62
N GLU A 43 -25.51 -14.75 -0.38
CA GLU A 43 -26.59 -15.58 -0.90
C GLU A 43 -26.02 -16.79 -1.67
N GLU A 44 -26.49 -17.98 -1.30
CA GLU A 44 -26.14 -19.23 -1.96
C GLU A 44 -27.13 -19.54 -3.09
N HIS A 45 -26.63 -20.11 -4.19
CA HIS A 45 -27.48 -20.54 -5.30
C HIS A 45 -26.96 -21.84 -5.96
N ASP A 46 -27.87 -22.67 -6.48
CA ASP A 46 -27.50 -23.94 -7.14
C ASP A 46 -26.79 -23.73 -8.49
N ASP A 47 -27.18 -22.67 -9.21
CA ASP A 47 -26.50 -22.19 -10.42
C ASP A 47 -25.21 -21.43 -10.04
N PRO A 48 -24.01 -21.96 -10.39
CA PRO A 48 -22.74 -21.40 -9.98
C PRO A 48 -22.44 -20.01 -10.56
N ASP A 49 -23.10 -19.60 -11.65
CA ASP A 49 -22.84 -18.29 -12.28
C ASP A 49 -23.46 -17.13 -11.48
N ILE A 50 -24.53 -17.42 -10.73
CA ILE A 50 -25.23 -16.44 -9.89
C ILE A 50 -25.07 -16.70 -8.39
N ASP A 51 -24.31 -17.73 -8.00
CA ASP A 51 -23.98 -17.99 -6.60
C ASP A 51 -22.96 -16.96 -6.07
N GLU A 52 -23.40 -16.13 -5.13
CA GLU A 52 -22.55 -15.09 -4.55
C GLU A 52 -21.41 -15.68 -3.72
N GLN A 53 -21.62 -16.85 -3.09
CA GLN A 53 -20.56 -17.53 -2.32
C GLN A 53 -19.42 -17.96 -3.24
N LEU A 54 -19.72 -18.52 -4.42
CA LEU A 54 -18.70 -18.86 -5.41
C LEU A 54 -18.03 -17.62 -5.99
N GLN A 55 -18.79 -16.56 -6.27
CA GLN A 55 -18.24 -15.29 -6.75
C GLN A 55 -17.18 -14.73 -5.76
N VAL A 56 -17.52 -14.67 -4.47
CA VAL A 56 -16.59 -14.12 -3.47
C VAL A 56 -15.47 -15.10 -3.09
N LEU A 57 -15.68 -16.41 -3.20
CA LEU A 57 -14.61 -17.41 -3.09
C LEU A 57 -13.58 -17.26 -4.21
N ARG A 58 -14.01 -16.98 -5.45
CA ARG A 58 -13.09 -16.69 -6.56
C ARG A 58 -12.23 -15.48 -6.25
N LEU A 59 -12.82 -14.40 -5.72
CA LEU A 59 -12.07 -13.23 -5.27
C LEU A 59 -11.09 -13.57 -4.15
N LEU A 60 -11.56 -14.26 -3.10
CA LEU A 60 -10.74 -14.64 -1.95
C LEU A 60 -9.57 -15.54 -2.36
N SER A 61 -9.81 -16.51 -3.26
CA SER A 61 -8.74 -17.39 -3.76
C SER A 61 -7.67 -16.67 -4.57
N ASN A 62 -7.90 -15.41 -4.96
CA ASN A 62 -6.91 -14.54 -5.60
C ASN A 62 -6.43 -13.40 -4.69
N PHE A 63 -6.89 -13.33 -3.44
CA PHE A 63 -6.54 -12.28 -2.49
C PHE A 63 -5.02 -12.18 -2.29
N MET A 64 -4.45 -11.03 -2.64
CA MET A 64 -3.04 -10.75 -2.48
C MET A 64 -2.75 -10.38 -1.03
N TYR A 65 -1.94 -11.17 -0.35
CA TYR A 65 -1.57 -10.88 1.03
C TYR A 65 -0.05 -10.79 1.15
N PHE A 66 0.42 -9.74 1.79
CA PHE A 66 1.84 -9.55 2.08
C PHE A 66 2.06 -9.65 3.58
N GLY A 67 2.71 -10.75 3.96
CA GLY A 67 3.14 -10.99 5.33
C GLY A 67 4.28 -10.08 5.74
N VAL A 68 4.70 -10.21 7.00
CA VAL A 68 5.82 -9.43 7.55
C VAL A 68 7.10 -9.66 6.76
N ASN A 69 7.33 -10.90 6.30
CA ASN A 69 8.54 -11.27 5.55
C ASN A 69 8.57 -10.64 4.16
N GLU A 70 7.43 -10.64 3.46
CA GLU A 70 7.32 -10.06 2.13
C GLU A 70 7.48 -8.53 2.19
N ILE A 71 6.83 -7.87 3.15
CA ILE A 71 7.00 -6.43 3.38
C ILE A 71 8.47 -6.09 3.68
N ARG A 72 9.13 -6.84 4.55
CA ARG A 72 10.56 -6.67 4.86
C ARG A 72 11.45 -6.85 3.62
N ALA A 73 11.16 -7.85 2.79
CA ALA A 73 11.89 -8.07 1.54
C ALA A 73 11.71 -6.90 0.56
N LEU A 74 10.50 -6.35 0.44
CA LEU A 74 10.22 -5.18 -0.39
C LEU A 74 10.92 -3.91 0.13
N LEU A 75 10.97 -3.70 1.45
CA LEU A 75 11.69 -2.59 2.07
C LEU A 75 13.22 -2.69 1.87
N ARG A 76 13.76 -3.92 1.87
CA ARG A 76 15.17 -4.16 1.51
C ARG A 76 15.43 -3.88 0.04
N SER A 77 14.52 -4.32 -0.84
CA SER A 77 14.57 -4.03 -2.28
C SER A 77 14.54 -2.52 -2.55
N LEU A 78 13.62 -1.78 -1.90
CA LEU A 78 13.52 -0.33 -2.01
C LEU A 78 14.85 0.37 -1.76
N PHE A 79 15.57 -0.01 -0.70
CA PHE A 79 16.86 0.61 -0.41
C PHE A 79 17.95 0.15 -1.37
N ARG A 80 18.08 -1.17 -1.57
CA ARG A 80 19.18 -1.79 -2.33
C ARG A 80 19.12 -1.50 -3.82
N ASP A 81 17.91 -1.56 -4.39
CA ASP A 81 17.69 -1.61 -5.84
C ASP A 81 17.12 -0.29 -6.39
N THR A 82 16.49 0.53 -5.55
CA THR A 82 15.93 1.83 -5.97
C THR A 82 16.73 2.99 -5.41
N PHE A 83 16.68 3.20 -4.09
CA PHE A 83 17.22 4.42 -3.49
C PHE A 83 18.74 4.52 -3.58
N ARG A 84 19.48 3.50 -3.13
CA ARG A 84 20.95 3.55 -3.12
C ARG A 84 21.54 3.63 -4.54
N PRO A 85 21.03 2.91 -5.55
CA PRO A 85 21.47 3.09 -6.94
C PRO A 85 21.18 4.48 -7.49
N GLN A 86 20.06 5.09 -7.13
CA GLN A 86 19.74 6.46 -7.53
C GLN A 86 20.77 7.46 -6.97
N ILE A 87 21.12 7.35 -5.68
CA ILE A 87 22.18 8.17 -5.08
C ILE A 87 23.53 7.91 -5.75
N ALA A 88 23.87 6.65 -6.02
CA ALA A 88 25.11 6.31 -6.71
C ALA A 88 25.18 6.92 -8.12
N LYS A 89 24.06 6.94 -8.85
CA LYS A 89 23.95 7.57 -10.17
C LYS A 89 24.11 9.09 -10.09
N GLU A 90 23.47 9.75 -9.12
CA GLU A 90 23.62 11.19 -8.88
C GLU A 90 25.06 11.59 -8.51
N VAL A 91 25.73 10.79 -7.69
CA VAL A 91 27.14 11.00 -7.33
C VAL A 91 28.01 10.79 -8.57
N ARG A 92 27.82 9.69 -9.30
CA ARG A 92 28.63 9.33 -10.45
C ARG A 92 28.54 10.35 -11.58
N SER A 93 27.36 10.93 -11.82
CA SER A 93 27.16 11.93 -12.89
C SER A 93 27.93 13.24 -12.69
N LYS A 94 28.34 13.54 -11.45
CA LYS A 94 29.12 14.73 -11.09
C LYS A 94 30.63 14.50 -11.11
N LEU A 95 31.06 13.26 -11.34
CA LEU A 95 32.46 12.84 -11.22
C LEU A 95 33.08 12.54 -12.58
N HIS A 96 34.41 12.65 -12.65
CA HIS A 96 35.15 12.28 -13.85
C HIS A 96 35.05 10.76 -14.10
N PRO A 97 34.97 10.29 -15.36
CA PRO A 97 34.87 8.86 -15.68
C PRO A 97 36.00 8.00 -15.08
N SER A 98 37.19 8.55 -14.86
CA SER A 98 38.31 7.83 -14.24
C SER A 98 38.23 7.72 -12.71
N THR A 99 37.25 8.33 -12.05
CA THR A 99 37.09 8.21 -10.59
C THR A 99 36.83 6.76 -10.18
N THR A 100 37.55 6.30 -9.16
CA THR A 100 37.49 4.90 -8.68
C THR A 100 36.17 4.59 -7.96
N LEU A 101 35.80 3.31 -7.93
CA LEU A 101 34.60 2.85 -7.22
C LEU A 101 34.65 3.12 -5.72
N THR A 102 35.84 3.08 -5.11
CA THR A 102 36.03 3.39 -3.68
C THR A 102 35.68 4.85 -3.38
N THR A 103 36.11 5.77 -4.24
CA THR A 103 35.75 7.19 -4.10
C THR A 103 34.24 7.40 -4.27
N VAL A 104 33.61 6.76 -5.26
CA VAL A 104 32.15 6.81 -5.44
C VAL A 104 31.42 6.27 -4.20
N ALA A 105 31.85 5.13 -3.67
CA ALA A 105 31.25 4.53 -2.48
C ALA A 105 31.35 5.44 -1.24
N SER A 106 32.50 6.10 -1.03
CA SER A 106 32.68 7.07 0.05
C SER A 106 31.76 8.28 -0.10
N MET A 107 31.59 8.79 -1.32
CA MET A 107 30.68 9.91 -1.59
C MET A 107 29.21 9.51 -1.42
N VAL A 108 28.81 8.32 -1.83
CA VAL A 108 27.47 7.78 -1.56
C VAL A 108 27.23 7.67 -0.06
N ALA A 109 28.20 7.17 0.71
CA ALA A 109 28.08 7.12 2.17
C ALA A 109 27.93 8.53 2.78
N SER A 110 28.64 9.53 2.25
CA SER A 110 28.46 10.93 2.66
C SER A 110 27.04 11.44 2.35
N GLU A 111 26.49 11.20 1.16
CA GLU A 111 25.11 11.58 0.81
C GLU A 111 24.07 10.90 1.74
N LEU A 112 24.31 9.66 2.16
CA LEU A 112 23.43 8.96 3.10
C LEU A 112 23.43 9.60 4.49
N LEU A 113 24.56 10.15 4.95
CA LEU A 113 24.63 10.86 6.25
C LEU A 113 23.83 12.16 6.23
N HIS A 114 23.69 12.79 5.06
CA HIS A 114 22.88 13.99 4.82
C HIS A 114 21.44 13.67 4.37
N THR A 115 21.01 12.40 4.50
CA THR A 115 19.65 11.94 4.21
C THR A 115 18.86 11.70 5.50
N ARG A 116 17.57 12.02 5.49
CA ARG A 116 16.62 11.63 6.54
C ARG A 116 15.44 10.84 5.98
N PHE A 117 15.11 9.74 6.64
CA PHE A 117 13.91 8.95 6.38
C PHE A 117 12.79 9.39 7.30
N VAL A 118 11.60 9.61 6.75
CA VAL A 118 10.48 10.25 7.44
C VAL A 118 9.21 9.43 7.24
N SER A 119 8.45 9.22 8.32
CA SER A 119 7.15 8.56 8.24
C SER A 119 6.11 9.52 7.69
N LEU A 120 5.24 9.04 6.81
CA LEU A 120 4.02 9.76 6.48
C LEU A 120 3.02 9.67 7.65
N GLY A 121 2.21 10.72 7.82
CA GLY A 121 1.06 10.67 8.75
C GLY A 121 1.41 10.64 10.24
N ASN A 122 0.52 10.02 11.02
CA ASN A 122 0.59 9.95 12.48
C ASN A 122 1.55 8.82 12.94
N PRO A 123 2.31 9.00 14.05
CA PRO A 123 3.16 7.95 14.61
C PRO A 123 2.46 6.61 14.92
N SER A 124 1.13 6.58 15.08
CA SER A 124 0.35 5.36 15.30
C SER A 124 -0.06 4.64 13.99
N GLU A 125 0.43 5.08 12.83
CA GLU A 125 0.06 4.55 11.52
C GLU A 125 1.16 3.65 10.91
N SER A 126 0.82 2.98 9.80
CA SER A 126 1.64 1.96 9.17
C SER A 126 3.00 2.48 8.70
N SER A 127 3.09 3.71 8.21
CA SER A 127 4.35 4.28 7.70
C SER A 127 5.44 4.34 8.79
N ALA A 128 5.07 4.55 10.07
CA ALA A 128 6.02 4.53 11.19
C ALA A 128 6.55 3.11 11.47
N LEU A 129 5.68 2.09 11.41
CA LEU A 129 6.07 0.68 11.50
C LEU A 129 6.99 0.27 10.35
N LEU A 130 6.70 0.73 9.13
CA LEU A 130 7.55 0.47 7.96
C LEU A 130 8.95 1.05 8.13
N LEU A 131 9.09 2.27 8.66
CA LEU A 131 10.42 2.83 8.96
C LEU A 131 11.21 1.98 9.96
N TYR A 132 10.53 1.43 10.97
CA TYR A 132 11.17 0.53 11.93
C TYR A 132 11.75 -0.71 11.24
N TYR A 133 10.99 -1.36 10.36
CA TYR A 133 11.47 -2.49 9.56
C TYR A 133 12.54 -2.09 8.55
N PHE A 134 12.35 -0.99 7.82
CA PHE A 134 13.29 -0.48 6.83
C PHE A 134 14.68 -0.23 7.42
N ARG A 135 14.73 0.33 8.63
CA ARG A 135 16.00 0.50 9.37
C ARG A 135 16.69 -0.83 9.63
N GLN A 136 15.95 -1.83 10.12
CA GLN A 136 16.49 -3.14 10.48
C GLN A 136 17.00 -3.88 9.25
N GLU A 137 16.17 -3.98 8.20
CA GLU A 137 16.48 -4.74 6.98
C GLU A 137 17.68 -4.19 6.21
N ASN A 138 17.96 -2.89 6.37
CA ASN A 138 19.03 -2.20 5.66
C ASN A 138 20.22 -1.83 6.55
N THR A 139 20.23 -2.26 7.81
CA THR A 139 21.30 -1.99 8.79
C THR A 139 21.65 -0.50 8.89
N LEU A 140 20.61 0.35 8.92
CA LEU A 140 20.78 1.80 8.94
C LEU A 140 20.84 2.34 10.37
N PRO A 141 21.68 3.35 10.65
CA PRO A 141 21.75 3.93 11.98
C PRO A 141 20.49 4.75 12.29
N LYS A 142 20.04 4.69 13.55
CA LYS A 142 18.75 5.25 13.99
C LYS A 142 18.65 6.77 13.81
N ASN A 143 19.76 7.50 13.79
CA ASN A 143 19.81 8.94 13.64
C ASN A 143 19.46 9.44 12.23
N LEU A 144 19.30 8.53 11.26
CA LEU A 144 18.79 8.87 9.93
C LEU A 144 17.25 8.95 9.91
N PHE A 145 16.56 8.54 10.96
CA PHE A 145 15.10 8.48 11.02
C PHE A 145 14.57 9.58 11.93
N ILE A 146 13.61 10.35 11.44
CA ILE A 146 13.03 11.50 12.16
C ILE A 146 11.50 11.54 12.01
N HIS A 147 10.83 12.30 12.86
CA HIS A 147 9.44 12.66 12.66
C HIS A 147 9.32 13.86 11.71
N GLY A 148 8.16 14.01 11.06
CA GLY A 148 7.92 15.15 10.15
C GLY A 148 8.01 16.51 10.84
N SER A 149 7.71 16.58 12.15
CA SER A 149 7.90 17.79 12.97
C SER A 149 9.37 18.20 13.10
N ASP A 150 10.29 17.25 13.06
CA ASP A 150 11.73 17.48 13.29
C ASP A 150 12.42 18.03 12.03
N ILE A 151 11.69 18.18 10.92
CA ILE A 151 12.18 18.82 9.70
C ILE A 151 12.38 20.32 9.96
N PHE A 152 11.49 20.94 10.72
CA PHE A 152 11.46 22.38 10.95
C PHE A 152 11.84 22.75 12.38
N ASP A 153 12.52 23.87 12.53
CA ASP A 153 12.74 24.50 13.82
C ASP A 153 11.49 25.24 14.29
N LEU A 154 10.64 24.53 15.02
CA LEU A 154 9.39 25.06 15.55
C LEU A 154 9.60 26.11 16.65
N SER A 155 10.79 26.23 17.25
CA SER A 155 11.07 27.29 18.24
C SER A 155 11.05 28.68 17.60
N THR A 156 11.25 28.74 16.28
CA THR A 156 11.24 29.98 15.49
C THR A 156 9.86 30.31 14.92
N ALA A 157 8.86 29.43 15.09
CA ALA A 157 7.51 29.65 14.59
C ALA A 157 6.88 30.89 15.27
N GLY A 158 6.54 31.91 14.48
CA GLY A 158 6.01 33.20 14.96
C GLY A 158 7.07 34.27 15.28
N SER A 159 8.35 33.96 15.13
CA SER A 159 9.44 34.94 15.23
C SER A 159 9.60 35.73 13.92
N ILE A 160 10.14 36.95 14.00
CA ILE A 160 10.41 37.84 12.85
C ILE A 160 11.32 37.19 11.76
N GLY A 161 11.97 36.06 12.08
CA GLY A 161 12.86 35.30 11.20
C GLY A 161 12.24 34.18 10.36
N GLY A 162 10.93 33.92 10.47
CA GLY A 162 10.23 32.90 9.68
C GLY A 162 10.57 31.43 10.05
N LEU A 163 9.86 30.49 9.43
CA LEU A 163 10.08 29.04 9.60
C LEU A 163 11.46 28.65 9.02
N LYS A 164 12.26 27.90 9.79
CA LYS A 164 13.57 27.40 9.37
C LYS A 164 13.62 25.88 9.38
N VAL A 165 14.57 25.29 8.66
CA VAL A 165 14.90 23.86 8.78
C VAL A 165 15.72 23.61 10.05
N GLN A 166 15.42 22.53 10.76
CA GLN A 166 16.10 22.16 12.02
C GLN A 166 17.59 21.87 11.82
N ASN A 167 17.94 21.27 10.68
CA ASN A 167 19.31 20.92 10.34
C ASN A 167 19.57 21.24 8.86
N ALA A 168 20.38 22.26 8.62
CA ALA A 168 20.71 22.76 7.28
C ALA A 168 21.68 21.86 6.50
N ASP A 169 22.35 20.91 7.16
CA ASP A 169 23.23 19.95 6.50
C ASP A 169 22.42 18.87 5.78
N ILE A 170 21.14 18.70 6.10
CA ILE A 170 20.28 17.71 5.45
C ILE A 170 19.95 18.16 4.03
N THR A 171 20.38 17.38 3.06
CA THR A 171 20.15 17.65 1.63
C THR A 171 18.98 16.85 1.09
N ARG A 172 18.48 15.84 1.83
CA ARG A 172 17.50 14.88 1.33
C ARG A 172 16.56 14.35 2.38
N TYR A 173 15.27 14.30 2.04
CA TYR A 173 14.22 13.67 2.82
C TYR A 173 13.55 12.57 1.99
N VAL A 174 13.41 11.38 2.57
CA VAL A 174 12.83 10.20 1.93
C VAL A 174 11.63 9.75 2.75
N PHE A 175 10.46 9.82 2.13
CA PHE A 175 9.18 9.47 2.71
C PHE A 175 8.80 8.06 2.26
N ILE A 176 8.59 7.16 3.22
CA ILE A 176 8.21 5.77 2.96
C ILE A 176 6.78 5.56 3.42
N ASP A 177 5.98 4.89 2.59
CA ASP A 177 4.56 4.65 2.82
C ASP A 177 4.17 3.22 2.43
N ASP A 178 3.03 2.71 2.90
CA ASP A 178 2.63 1.32 2.57
C ASP A 178 1.92 1.23 1.21
N LEU A 179 0.87 2.02 0.99
CA LEU A 179 0.07 2.02 -0.23
C LEU A 179 -0.33 3.45 -0.64
N CYS A 180 0.06 3.84 -1.84
CA CYS A 180 -0.49 5.01 -2.50
C CYS A 180 -1.70 4.60 -3.37
N GLY A 181 -2.91 4.83 -2.86
CA GLY A 181 -4.17 4.69 -3.61
C GLY A 181 -4.37 5.84 -4.61
N SER A 182 -5.23 6.81 -4.27
CA SER A 182 -5.48 7.99 -5.12
C SER A 182 -4.35 9.04 -5.10
N GLY A 183 -3.42 8.92 -4.15
CA GLY A 183 -2.36 9.90 -3.94
C GLY A 183 -2.77 11.12 -3.09
N GLN A 184 -4.03 11.23 -2.67
CA GLN A 184 -4.52 12.39 -1.91
C GLN A 184 -3.71 12.64 -0.62
N GLN A 185 -3.49 11.61 0.20
CA GLN A 185 -2.73 11.75 1.45
C GLN A 185 -1.29 12.22 1.20
N GLY A 186 -0.62 11.64 0.19
CA GLY A 186 0.72 12.07 -0.22
C GLY A 186 0.73 13.52 -0.72
N LYS A 187 -0.32 13.95 -1.43
CA LYS A 187 -0.47 15.30 -1.96
C LYS A 187 -0.67 16.33 -0.86
N GLU A 188 -1.56 16.06 0.09
CA GLU A 188 -1.79 16.88 1.28
C GLU A 188 -0.53 17.01 2.12
N TYR A 189 0.20 15.91 2.31
CA TYR A 189 1.47 15.93 3.02
C TYR A 189 2.51 16.75 2.25
N SER A 190 2.59 16.58 0.94
CA SER A 190 3.48 17.37 0.07
C SER A 190 3.20 18.87 0.22
N ASP A 191 1.92 19.26 0.27
CA ASP A 191 1.52 20.67 0.40
C ASP A 191 1.83 21.23 1.77
N ARG A 192 1.64 20.44 2.82
CA ARG A 192 1.85 20.85 4.21
C ARG A 192 3.32 20.86 4.62
N VAL A 193 4.14 19.96 4.07
CA VAL A 193 5.52 19.73 4.54
C VAL A 193 6.54 20.02 3.45
N VAL A 194 6.41 19.37 2.29
CA VAL A 194 7.45 19.43 1.26
C VAL A 194 7.51 20.78 0.56
N LYS A 195 6.35 21.40 0.27
CA LYS A 195 6.28 22.75 -0.31
C LYS A 195 6.96 23.79 0.60
N PRO A 196 6.60 23.92 1.90
CA PRO A 196 7.33 24.82 2.80
C PRO A 196 8.83 24.52 2.90
N LEU A 197 9.20 23.24 2.98
CA LEU A 197 10.60 22.81 2.99
C LEU A 197 11.36 23.33 1.76
N LYS A 198 10.77 23.22 0.56
CA LYS A 198 11.39 23.71 -0.67
C LYS A 198 11.43 25.23 -0.79
N ILE A 199 10.50 25.96 -0.15
CA ILE A 199 10.58 27.43 -0.08
C ILE A 199 11.80 27.84 0.75
N ILE A 200 12.03 27.19 1.88
CA ILE A 200 13.12 27.50 2.82
C ILE A 200 14.47 26.97 2.31
N SER A 201 14.47 25.80 1.67
CA SER A 201 15.66 25.10 1.20
C SER A 201 15.44 24.53 -0.21
N PRO A 202 15.51 25.38 -1.26
CA PRO A 202 15.13 24.99 -2.63
C PRO A 202 15.97 23.87 -3.26
N LYS A 203 17.17 23.63 -2.71
CA LYS A 203 18.09 22.60 -3.20
C LYS A 203 17.84 21.22 -2.57
N VAL A 204 17.05 21.15 -1.50
CA VAL A 204 16.75 19.90 -0.82
C VAL A 204 15.92 18.99 -1.73
N LYS A 205 16.26 17.72 -1.72
CA LYS A 205 15.55 16.66 -2.43
C LYS A 205 14.53 15.98 -1.54
N ALA A 206 13.33 15.77 -2.06
CA ALA A 206 12.23 15.11 -1.36
C ALA A 206 11.70 13.94 -2.20
N TYR A 207 11.85 12.71 -1.71
CA TYR A 207 11.47 11.49 -2.42
C TYR A 207 10.31 10.79 -1.72
N TYR A 208 9.30 10.36 -2.47
CA TYR A 208 8.17 9.59 -1.96
C TYR A 208 8.17 8.19 -2.55
N TYR A 209 8.34 7.20 -1.66
CA TYR A 209 8.48 5.79 -2.00
C TYR A 209 7.45 4.94 -1.26
N PRO A 210 6.23 4.80 -1.81
CA PRO A 210 5.29 3.84 -1.29
C PRO A 210 5.72 2.42 -1.67
N VAL A 211 5.45 1.43 -0.80
CA VAL A 211 5.72 0.02 -1.14
C VAL A 211 4.84 -0.41 -2.31
N PHE A 212 3.55 -0.06 -2.27
CA PHE A 212 2.59 -0.30 -3.35
C PHE A 212 2.02 1.03 -3.85
N GLY A 213 1.77 1.15 -5.14
CA GLY A 213 1.13 2.35 -5.68
C GLY A 213 0.24 2.06 -6.88
N LEU A 214 -0.99 2.57 -6.87
CA LEU A 214 -1.85 2.52 -8.04
C LEU A 214 -1.29 3.48 -9.09
N SER A 215 -1.21 3.04 -10.35
CA SER A 215 -0.61 3.83 -11.44
C SER A 215 -1.19 5.24 -11.52
N ASP A 216 -2.51 5.40 -11.39
CA ASP A 216 -3.18 6.70 -11.45
C ASP A 216 -2.77 7.63 -10.29
N GLY A 217 -2.70 7.11 -9.07
CA GLY A 217 -2.32 7.90 -7.89
C GLY A 217 -0.84 8.27 -7.88
N ILE A 218 0.02 7.36 -8.35
CA ILE A 218 1.44 7.62 -8.55
C ILE A 218 1.64 8.73 -9.59
N GLU A 219 0.93 8.65 -10.72
CA GLU A 219 1.00 9.67 -11.76
C GLU A 219 0.41 11.02 -11.31
N HIS A 220 -0.68 11.00 -10.53
CA HIS A 220 -1.22 12.19 -9.88
C HIS A 220 -0.16 12.87 -9.00
N LEU A 221 0.53 12.12 -8.15
CA LEU A 221 1.58 12.66 -7.29
C LEU A 221 2.79 13.19 -8.08
N ARG A 222 3.23 12.49 -9.14
CA ARG A 222 4.31 12.96 -10.02
C ARG A 222 3.99 14.33 -10.62
N LYS A 223 2.73 14.57 -11.00
CA LYS A 223 2.29 15.82 -11.64
C LYS A 223 1.98 16.95 -10.67
N HIS A 224 1.43 16.63 -9.50
CA HIS A 224 0.78 17.63 -8.65
C HIS A 224 1.46 17.84 -7.29
N SER A 225 2.40 17.00 -6.90
CA SER A 225 3.16 17.15 -5.65
C SER A 225 4.43 18.00 -5.82
N ALA A 226 5.04 18.35 -4.69
CA ALA A 226 6.36 18.98 -4.64
C ALA A 226 7.51 17.98 -4.46
N PHE A 227 7.24 16.66 -4.47
CA PHE A 227 8.30 15.65 -4.45
C PHE A 227 9.16 15.75 -5.71
N ASP A 228 10.47 15.57 -5.58
CA ASP A 228 11.38 15.45 -6.74
C ASP A 228 11.23 14.10 -7.44
N GLU A 229 10.87 13.06 -6.68
CA GLU A 229 10.72 11.70 -7.17
C GLU A 229 9.56 11.01 -6.46
N VAL A 230 8.73 10.33 -7.25
CA VAL A 230 7.64 9.48 -6.77
C VAL A 230 7.76 8.13 -7.47
N TYR A 231 8.06 7.09 -6.70
CA TYR A 231 8.35 5.77 -7.24
C TYR A 231 7.84 4.66 -6.31
N PRO A 232 6.84 3.87 -6.73
CA PRO A 232 6.39 2.71 -5.97
C PRO A 232 7.37 1.54 -6.13
N VAL A 233 7.54 0.71 -5.09
CA VAL A 233 8.30 -0.55 -5.24
C VAL A 233 7.53 -1.52 -6.14
N VAL A 234 6.22 -1.60 -5.96
CA VAL A 234 5.29 -2.38 -6.78
C VAL A 234 4.21 -1.44 -7.32
N GLU A 235 4.17 -1.27 -8.64
CA GLU A 235 3.12 -0.52 -9.30
C GLU A 235 1.93 -1.44 -9.62
N LEU A 236 0.74 -1.00 -9.23
CA LEU A 236 -0.54 -1.69 -9.44
C LEU A 236 -1.32 -0.94 -10.53
N ASP A 237 -1.20 -1.42 -11.77
CA ASP A 237 -1.98 -0.92 -12.89
C ASP A 237 -3.46 -1.34 -12.81
N SER A 238 -4.27 -0.94 -13.80
CA SER A 238 -5.69 -1.26 -13.91
C SER A 238 -5.99 -2.75 -13.82
N THR A 239 -5.07 -3.61 -14.28
CA THR A 239 -5.26 -5.05 -14.31
C THR A 239 -5.30 -5.70 -12.91
N PHE A 240 -4.84 -4.98 -11.87
CA PHE A 240 -4.94 -5.39 -10.46
C PHE A 240 -6.24 -4.95 -9.78
N ARG A 241 -7.08 -4.13 -10.44
CA ARG A 241 -8.41 -3.80 -9.94
C ARG A 241 -9.35 -4.95 -10.23
N ALA A 242 -10.13 -5.38 -9.24
CA ALA A 242 -10.97 -6.57 -9.36
C ALA A 242 -11.89 -6.49 -10.58
N PHE A 243 -12.55 -5.35 -10.83
CA PHE A 243 -13.62 -5.25 -11.83
C PHE A 243 -13.29 -4.37 -13.04
N ALA A 244 -12.03 -3.95 -13.17
CA ALA A 244 -11.57 -3.27 -14.39
C ALA A 244 -11.77 -4.16 -15.62
N THR A 245 -11.94 -3.54 -16.78
CA THR A 245 -12.19 -4.24 -18.04
C THR A 245 -11.04 -5.16 -18.46
N ASP A 246 -9.83 -4.86 -17.98
CA ASP A 246 -8.59 -5.59 -18.20
C ASP A 246 -8.13 -6.37 -16.94
N SER A 247 -9.03 -6.58 -15.98
CA SER A 247 -8.75 -7.31 -14.75
C SER A 247 -8.21 -8.72 -15.02
N ARG A 248 -7.12 -9.07 -14.33
CA ARG A 248 -6.49 -10.40 -14.41
C ARG A 248 -7.40 -11.54 -13.95
N LEU A 249 -8.43 -11.23 -13.16
CA LEU A 249 -9.37 -12.22 -12.63
C LEU A 249 -10.33 -12.78 -13.68
N TYR A 250 -10.51 -12.05 -14.79
CA TYR A 250 -11.56 -12.28 -15.78
C TYR A 250 -11.00 -12.49 -17.20
N VAL A 251 -9.73 -12.93 -17.31
CA VAL A 251 -9.06 -13.18 -18.60
C VAL A 251 -9.58 -14.45 -19.28
N GLU A 252 -9.95 -15.47 -18.49
CA GLU A 252 -10.46 -16.72 -19.04
C GLU A 252 -11.87 -16.53 -19.61
N PRO A 253 -12.15 -16.95 -20.86
CA PRO A 253 -13.47 -16.75 -21.48
C PRO A 253 -14.65 -17.33 -20.70
N SER A 254 -14.43 -18.42 -19.96
CA SER A 254 -15.44 -19.06 -19.10
C SER A 254 -15.76 -18.21 -17.85
N ILE A 255 -14.80 -17.41 -17.37
CA ILE A 255 -14.91 -16.60 -16.15
C ILE A 255 -15.29 -15.15 -16.47
N ALA A 256 -14.92 -14.65 -17.65
CA ALA A 256 -15.17 -13.26 -18.06
C ALA A 256 -16.62 -12.77 -17.87
N PRO A 257 -17.68 -13.56 -18.16
CA PRO A 257 -19.06 -13.15 -17.92
C PRO A 257 -19.38 -12.88 -16.45
N LEU A 258 -18.63 -13.47 -15.52
CA LEU A 258 -18.86 -13.34 -14.07
C LEU A 258 -18.40 -11.99 -13.51
N ARG A 259 -17.68 -11.16 -14.29
CA ARG A 259 -17.16 -9.87 -13.83
C ARG A 259 -18.25 -8.92 -13.33
N LEU A 260 -19.26 -8.66 -14.17
CA LEU A 260 -20.33 -7.73 -13.84
C LEU A 260 -21.24 -8.22 -12.71
N PRO A 261 -21.66 -9.51 -12.68
CA PRO A 261 -22.35 -10.08 -11.53
C PRO A 261 -21.55 -9.94 -10.23
N THR A 262 -20.26 -10.31 -10.24
CA THR A 262 -19.41 -10.23 -9.04
C THR A 262 -19.23 -8.77 -8.58
N GLU A 263 -19.06 -7.82 -9.51
CA GLU A 263 -18.99 -6.40 -9.18
C GLU A 263 -20.31 -5.92 -8.53
N ALA A 264 -21.45 -6.31 -9.09
CA ALA A 264 -22.77 -5.96 -8.56
C ALA A 264 -22.96 -6.49 -7.13
N THR A 265 -22.57 -7.76 -6.88
CA THR A 265 -22.55 -8.39 -5.57
C THR A 265 -21.67 -7.58 -4.61
N CYS A 266 -20.40 -7.35 -4.95
CA CYS A 266 -19.47 -6.61 -4.10
C CYS A 266 -19.95 -5.18 -3.81
N ARG A 267 -20.55 -4.51 -4.80
CA ARG A 267 -21.11 -3.17 -4.65
C ARG A 267 -22.34 -3.18 -3.75
N ARG A 268 -23.19 -4.22 -3.82
CA ARG A 268 -24.38 -4.40 -2.99
C ARG A 268 -24.03 -4.55 -1.52
N TYR A 269 -23.11 -5.46 -1.18
CA TYR A 269 -22.64 -5.63 0.20
C TYR A 269 -21.79 -4.45 0.65
N GLY A 270 -20.87 -3.98 -0.19
CA GLY A 270 -20.03 -2.82 0.08
C GLY A 270 -20.81 -1.56 0.41
N ARG A 271 -21.96 -1.30 -0.23
CA ARG A 271 -22.84 -0.16 0.12
C ARG A 271 -23.42 -0.26 1.53
N LYS A 272 -23.61 -1.48 2.06
CA LYS A 272 -24.08 -1.69 3.44
C LYS A 272 -22.95 -1.48 4.45
N LEU A 273 -21.72 -1.82 4.07
CA LEU A 273 -20.53 -1.77 4.92
C LEU A 273 -19.89 -0.38 4.95
N VAL A 274 -19.67 0.21 3.78
CA VAL A 274 -19.01 1.50 3.56
C VAL A 274 -19.74 2.23 2.42
N PRO A 275 -20.88 2.90 2.70
CA PRO A 275 -21.74 3.51 1.67
C PRO A 275 -21.03 4.46 0.71
N ALA A 276 -20.07 5.24 1.21
CA ALA A 276 -19.31 6.20 0.42
C ALA A 276 -18.32 5.54 -0.56
N HIS A 277 -17.82 4.34 -0.22
CA HIS A 277 -16.76 3.66 -0.95
C HIS A 277 -17.04 2.16 -1.04
N PRO A 278 -18.12 1.76 -1.73
CA PRO A 278 -18.60 0.37 -1.70
C PRO A 278 -17.64 -0.62 -2.35
N LEU A 279 -16.72 -0.17 -3.18
CA LEU A 279 -15.67 -0.99 -3.79
C LEU A 279 -14.26 -0.59 -3.33
N GLY A 280 -14.16 0.03 -2.15
CA GLY A 280 -12.90 0.55 -1.61
C GLY A 280 -12.72 2.04 -1.90
N TRP A 281 -11.85 2.68 -1.12
CA TRP A 281 -11.55 4.10 -1.19
C TRP A 281 -11.20 4.51 -2.64
N ASP A 282 -11.85 5.56 -3.12
CA ASP A 282 -11.73 6.11 -4.47
C ASP A 282 -11.88 5.07 -5.59
N ASP A 283 -12.79 4.11 -5.40
CA ASP A 283 -13.04 3.00 -6.35
C ASP A 283 -11.76 2.19 -6.65
N GLY A 284 -10.95 1.97 -5.62
CA GLY A 284 -9.70 1.21 -5.71
C GLY A 284 -9.89 -0.23 -6.18
N GLN A 285 -11.00 -0.86 -5.81
CA GLN A 285 -11.38 -2.23 -6.20
C GLN A 285 -10.30 -3.28 -5.92
N LEU A 286 -9.42 -3.03 -4.95
CA LEU A 286 -8.31 -3.94 -4.69
C LEU A 286 -8.76 -5.16 -3.89
N TYR A 287 -7.98 -6.22 -3.99
CA TYR A 287 -8.15 -7.44 -3.20
C TYR A 287 -6.81 -7.76 -2.53
N ILE A 288 -6.27 -6.75 -1.83
CA ILE A 288 -4.95 -6.80 -1.19
C ILE A 288 -5.04 -6.60 0.33
N GLY A 289 -4.17 -7.26 1.09
CA GLY A 289 -4.04 -7.09 2.54
C GLY A 289 -2.58 -7.18 2.99
N PHE A 290 -2.27 -6.55 4.11
CA PHE A 290 -0.93 -6.57 4.71
C PHE A 290 -0.98 -7.10 6.14
N ALA A 291 0.14 -7.63 6.64
CA ALA A 291 0.23 -8.15 7.99
C ALA A 291 -0.15 -7.16 9.10
N HIS A 292 0.12 -5.87 8.88
CA HIS A 292 -0.21 -4.81 9.83
C HIS A 292 -1.64 -4.28 9.68
N ASN A 293 -2.21 -4.30 8.48
CA ASN A 293 -3.58 -3.83 8.23
C ASN A 293 -4.06 -4.19 6.80
N THR A 294 -5.37 -4.28 6.60
CA THR A 294 -5.95 -4.28 5.24
C THR A 294 -6.19 -2.84 4.78
N PRO A 295 -5.68 -2.39 3.62
CA PRO A 295 -5.92 -1.04 3.11
C PRO A 295 -7.40 -0.82 2.76
N ASP A 296 -7.89 0.41 2.92
CA ASP A 296 -9.27 0.78 2.60
C ASP A 296 -9.54 0.90 1.09
N ASN A 297 -8.50 0.94 0.26
CA ASN A 297 -8.62 0.74 -1.19
C ASN A 297 -9.09 -0.69 -1.57
N SER A 298 -8.98 -1.65 -0.65
CA SER A 298 -9.49 -3.02 -0.88
C SER A 298 -11.00 -3.11 -0.71
N LEU A 299 -11.61 -4.11 -1.37
CA LEU A 299 -13.04 -4.36 -1.30
C LEU A 299 -13.50 -4.50 0.18
N PRO A 300 -14.47 -3.69 0.64
CA PRO A 300 -14.92 -3.68 2.04
C PRO A 300 -15.37 -5.03 2.59
N ILE A 301 -15.88 -5.91 1.72
CA ILE A 301 -16.33 -7.27 2.08
C ILE A 301 -15.23 -8.11 2.76
N PHE A 302 -13.96 -7.78 2.54
CA PHE A 302 -12.84 -8.50 3.16
C PHE A 302 -12.53 -8.03 4.58
N TRP A 303 -12.73 -6.75 4.89
CA TRP A 303 -12.06 -6.11 6.04
C TRP A 303 -12.95 -5.31 6.98
N SER A 304 -14.10 -4.84 6.50
CA SER A 304 -14.99 -3.97 7.27
C SER A 304 -15.60 -4.76 8.43
N ASP A 305 -15.59 -4.22 9.65
CA ASP A 305 -16.13 -4.92 10.83
C ASP A 305 -17.33 -4.19 11.47
N HIS A 306 -17.32 -2.86 11.55
CA HIS A 306 -18.28 -2.11 12.39
C HIS A 306 -18.72 -0.73 11.85
N THR A 307 -18.57 -0.41 10.56
CA THR A 307 -18.93 0.92 10.03
C THR A 307 -20.39 1.07 9.58
N GLY A 308 -21.21 0.02 9.69
CA GLY A 308 -22.63 0.02 9.29
C GLY A 308 -23.58 -0.58 10.34
N PRO A 309 -24.91 -0.56 10.09
CA PRO A 309 -25.92 -1.06 11.03
C PRO A 309 -25.95 -2.59 11.18
N GLN A 310 -25.22 -3.32 10.33
CA GLN A 310 -25.10 -4.79 10.37
C GLN A 310 -23.70 -5.19 10.83
N THR A 311 -23.64 -6.14 11.76
CA THR A 311 -22.40 -6.80 12.16
C THR A 311 -21.87 -7.61 10.97
N TRP A 312 -20.71 -7.22 10.44
CA TRP A 312 -20.01 -7.98 9.41
C TRP A 312 -18.83 -8.72 10.03
N ARG A 313 -18.63 -9.98 9.63
CA ARG A 313 -17.51 -10.81 10.07
C ARG A 313 -16.44 -10.78 8.97
N PRO A 314 -15.41 -9.90 9.05
CA PRO A 314 -14.39 -9.84 8.01
C PRO A 314 -13.44 -11.03 8.06
N ILE A 315 -12.89 -11.40 6.91
CA ILE A 315 -11.84 -12.41 6.80
C ILE A 315 -10.43 -11.82 7.03
N PHE A 316 -10.19 -10.56 6.62
CA PHE A 316 -8.95 -9.81 6.84
C PHE A 316 -9.23 -8.44 7.46
N ARG A 317 -9.41 -8.38 8.78
CA ARG A 317 -9.82 -7.18 9.51
C ARG A 317 -8.94 -5.95 9.25
N ARG A 318 -9.58 -4.78 9.08
CA ARG A 318 -8.92 -3.46 9.19
C ARG A 318 -9.19 -2.84 10.55
N TYR A 319 -8.18 -2.23 11.17
CA TYR A 319 -8.37 -1.43 12.39
C TYR A 319 -8.67 0.04 12.01
N PRO A 320 -9.84 0.59 12.38
CA PRO A 320 -10.21 1.95 12.00
C PRO A 320 -9.41 3.00 12.79
N LYS A 321 -9.18 4.15 12.15
CA LYS A 321 -8.67 5.36 12.83
C LYS A 321 -9.83 6.01 13.58
N VAL A 322 -9.75 6.10 14.91
CA VAL A 322 -10.82 6.66 15.76
C VAL A 322 -10.47 8.11 16.13
N SER A 323 -11.41 9.02 15.91
CA SER A 323 -11.37 10.41 16.38
C SER A 323 -12.52 10.64 17.37
N TRP A 324 -12.26 11.42 18.42
CA TRP A 324 -13.20 11.78 19.48
C TRP A 324 -13.76 13.18 19.25
#